data_AF-A0A7S1G9N8-F1
#
_entry.id   AF-A0A7S1G9N8-F1
#
_cell.length_a   1.000
_cell.length_b   1.000
_cell.length_c   1.000
_cell.angle_alpha   90.00
_cell.angle_beta   90.00
_cell.angle_gamma   90.00
#
_symmetry.space_group_name_H-M   'P 1'
#
loop_
_entity.id
_entity.type
_entity.pdbx_description
1 polymer ?
#
loop_
_entity_poly.entity_id
_entity_poly.type
_entity_poly.pdbx_seq_one_letter_code
_entity_poly.pdbx_strand_id
1 'polypeptide(L)'
;YHYVADHRVIGISPKHGPVAGGTRIEVHGVDFMESRWLFCKVGDAEPFPAVFWTSELLWCMAPAATGPGTATVEIACNGQDFSTDRVEFEYVAPVSVTALEPPNGPEFGGVVVYVHGTGFFDSPHLQCRFGESSVSARFMEPTLVECIAPP
;
A
#
# COMPACT_ATOMS: atom_id res chain seq x y z
N TYR A 1 24.79 -11.56 31.61
CA TYR A 1 24.34 -11.44 30.22
C TYR A 1 22.89 -11.90 30.18
N HIS A 2 21.96 -11.05 29.76
CA HIS A 2 20.56 -11.43 29.56
C HIS A 2 20.36 -11.72 28.08
N TYR A 3 19.82 -12.91 27.78
CA TYR A 3 19.33 -13.21 26.44
C TYR A 3 17.97 -12.52 26.28
N VAL A 4 17.83 -11.73 25.23
CA VAL A 4 16.55 -11.22 24.78
C VAL A 4 16.13 -12.08 23.60
N ALA A 5 14.85 -12.43 23.50
CA ALA A 5 14.33 -13.13 22.34
C ALA A 5 14.44 -12.21 21.11
N ASP A 6 14.77 -12.77 19.95
CA ASP A 6 14.74 -12.02 18.70
C ASP A 6 13.29 -11.65 18.38
N HIS A 7 13.04 -10.36 18.14
CA HIS A 7 11.73 -9.89 17.70
C HIS A 7 11.39 -10.50 16.35
N ARG A 8 10.09 -10.74 16.12
CA ARG A 8 9.59 -11.32 14.88
C ARG A 8 8.46 -10.52 14.29
N VAL A 9 8.49 -10.40 12.98
CA VAL A 9 7.43 -9.76 12.21
C VAL A 9 6.51 -10.85 11.65
N ILE A 10 5.24 -10.80 12.02
CA ILE A 10 4.23 -11.79 11.60
C ILE A 10 3.47 -11.30 10.37
N GLY A 11 3.17 -10.00 10.31
CA GLY A 11 2.39 -9.44 9.22
C GLY A 11 2.31 -7.93 9.25
N ILE A 12 1.82 -7.36 8.15
CA ILE A 12 1.62 -5.93 8.01
C ILE A 12 0.23 -5.60 7.47
N SER A 13 -0.24 -4.38 7.79
CA SER A 13 -1.45 -3.81 7.24
C SER A 13 -1.26 -2.30 7.01
N PRO A 14 -1.55 -1.75 5.82
CA PRO A 14 -1.92 -2.47 4.59
C PRO A 14 -0.71 -3.22 3.98
N LYS A 15 -0.99 -4.14 3.04
CA LYS A 15 0.05 -4.90 2.31
C LYS A 15 0.60 -4.18 1.08
N HIS A 16 0.06 -3.01 0.75
CA HIS A 16 0.41 -2.26 -0.45
C HIS A 16 0.23 -0.75 -0.23
N GLY A 17 0.93 0.05 -1.03
CA GLY A 17 0.81 1.50 -1.02
C GLY A 17 1.52 2.17 -2.20
N PRO A 18 1.27 3.46 -2.45
CA PRO A 18 1.82 4.15 -3.61
C PRO A 18 3.35 4.23 -3.58
N VAL A 19 3.97 4.17 -4.76
CA VAL A 19 5.41 4.44 -4.97
C VAL A 19 5.88 5.79 -4.41
N ALA A 20 4.97 6.75 -4.25
CA ALA A 20 5.26 8.05 -3.64
C ALA A 20 5.55 7.95 -2.12
N GLY A 21 5.30 6.81 -1.49
CA GLY A 21 5.43 6.61 -0.05
C GLY A 21 4.25 7.21 0.73
N GLY A 22 4.47 7.46 2.02
CA GLY A 22 3.47 8.04 2.92
C GLY A 22 2.40 7.06 3.41
N THR A 23 2.56 5.77 3.12
CA THR A 23 1.65 4.74 3.64
C THR A 23 2.00 4.45 5.09
N ARG A 24 1.02 4.57 6.02
CA ARG A 24 1.20 4.11 7.39
C ARG A 24 1.10 2.58 7.41
N ILE A 25 2.23 1.92 7.64
CA ILE A 25 2.33 0.47 7.77
C ILE A 25 2.21 0.12 9.25
N GLU A 26 1.14 -0.56 9.62
CA GLU A 26 1.00 -1.24 10.91
C GLU A 26 1.71 -2.60 10.82
N VAL A 27 2.57 -2.88 11.79
CA VAL A 27 3.40 -4.08 11.81
C VAL A 27 3.04 -4.89 13.05
N HIS A 28 2.53 -6.09 12.80
CA HIS A 28 2.15 -7.06 13.83
C HIS A 28 3.28 -8.07 14.02
N GLY A 29 3.59 -8.39 15.27
CA GLY A 29 4.69 -9.27 15.59
C GLY A 29 4.70 -9.70 17.05
N VAL A 30 5.87 -10.10 17.52
CA VAL A 30 6.12 -10.45 18.91
C VAL A 30 7.47 -9.92 19.36
N ASP A 31 7.60 -9.72 20.67
CA ASP A 31 8.82 -9.29 21.36
C ASP A 31 9.40 -7.96 20.87
N PHE A 32 8.54 -7.05 20.37
CA PHE A 32 8.95 -5.68 20.09
C PHE A 32 9.30 -4.93 21.38
N MET A 33 10.33 -4.10 21.32
CA MET A 33 10.82 -3.34 22.47
C MET A 33 10.69 -1.83 22.22
N GLU A 34 10.25 -1.10 23.24
CA GLU A 34 10.29 0.36 23.22
C GLU A 34 11.75 0.82 23.26
N SER A 35 12.18 1.49 22.19
CA SER A 35 13.57 1.88 22.00
C SER A 35 13.67 3.11 21.10
N ARG A 36 14.62 4.01 21.41
CA ARG A 36 14.98 5.12 20.52
C ARG A 36 15.66 4.67 19.22
N TRP A 37 16.02 3.40 19.15
CA TRP A 37 16.64 2.75 18.01
C TRP A 37 15.68 1.81 17.29
N LEU A 38 14.37 1.96 17.53
CA LEU A 38 13.34 1.21 16.83
C LEU A 38 13.21 1.73 15.39
N PHE A 39 13.65 0.94 14.43
CA PHE A 39 13.65 1.29 13.02
C PHE A 39 12.87 0.28 12.17
N CYS A 40 12.18 0.82 11.16
CA CYS A 40 11.70 0.08 10.02
C CYS A 40 12.71 0.18 8.88
N LYS A 41 12.76 -0.85 8.06
CA LYS A 41 13.42 -0.86 6.77
C LYS A 41 12.50 -1.50 5.75
N VAL A 42 12.36 -0.87 4.58
CA VAL A 42 11.48 -1.36 3.50
C VAL A 42 12.31 -1.52 2.23
N GLY A 43 12.57 -2.75 1.84
CA GLY A 43 13.46 -3.07 0.72
C GLY A 43 14.86 -2.49 0.91
N ASP A 44 15.36 -1.79 -0.10
CA ASP A 44 16.68 -1.14 -0.08
C ASP A 44 16.67 0.29 0.49
N ALA A 45 15.54 0.75 1.05
CA ALA A 45 15.50 2.04 1.70
C ALA A 45 16.43 2.08 2.94
N GLU A 46 17.01 3.24 3.20
CA GLU A 46 17.71 3.49 4.45
C GLU A 46 16.76 3.31 5.65
N PRO A 47 17.21 2.70 6.76
CA PRO A 47 16.37 2.55 7.95
C PRO A 47 15.79 3.86 8.46
N PHE A 48 14.53 3.83 8.87
CA PHE A 48 13.79 5.02 9.34
C PHE A 48 13.02 4.76 10.64
N PRO A 49 12.73 5.80 11.43
CA PRO A 49 12.02 5.68 12.70
C PRO A 49 10.70 4.91 12.60
N ALA A 50 10.53 3.98 13.53
CA ALA A 50 9.25 3.34 13.81
C ALA A 50 8.72 3.79 15.17
N VAL A 51 7.40 3.75 15.31
CA VAL A 51 6.70 4.17 16.53
C VAL A 51 6.19 2.94 17.25
N PHE A 52 6.76 2.70 18.43
CA PHE A 52 6.35 1.64 19.32
C PHE A 52 4.90 1.85 19.79
N TRP A 53 4.14 0.77 19.87
CA TRP A 53 2.80 0.78 20.47
C TRP A 53 2.68 -0.24 21.59
N THR A 54 3.01 -1.50 21.31
CA THR A 54 3.08 -2.60 22.27
C THR A 54 4.16 -3.59 21.87
N SER A 55 4.43 -4.60 22.69
CA SER A 55 5.33 -5.71 22.33
C SER A 55 4.87 -6.54 21.13
N GLU A 56 3.64 -6.32 20.63
CA GLU A 56 3.06 -7.05 19.49
C GLU A 56 2.69 -6.13 18.31
N LEU A 57 2.81 -4.81 18.48
CA LEU A 57 2.38 -3.82 17.51
C LEU A 57 3.30 -2.59 17.48
N LEU A 58 3.67 -2.18 16.27
CA LEU A 58 4.29 -0.89 15.99
C LEU A 58 3.77 -0.36 14.65
N TRP A 59 4.13 0.87 14.31
CA TRP A 59 3.87 1.38 12.96
C TRP A 59 5.00 2.28 12.45
N CYS A 60 5.09 2.41 11.14
CA CYS A 60 6.02 3.33 10.49
C CYS A 60 5.46 3.86 9.17
N MET A 61 6.06 4.92 8.65
CA MET A 61 5.63 5.55 7.39
C MET A 61 6.53 5.08 6.26
N ALA A 62 5.96 4.36 5.29
CA ALA A 62 6.72 3.87 4.14
C ALA A 62 7.35 5.05 3.37
N PRO A 63 8.65 5.02 3.06
CA PRO A 63 9.29 6.04 2.24
C PRO A 63 8.83 5.93 0.78
N ALA A 64 9.23 6.90 -0.04
CA ALA A 64 9.07 6.80 -1.48
C ALA A 64 9.99 5.70 -2.04
N ALA A 65 9.50 4.96 -3.03
CA ALA A 65 10.26 3.97 -3.78
C ALA A 65 10.67 4.50 -5.16
N THR A 66 11.68 3.89 -5.76
CA THR A 66 12.14 4.23 -7.12
C THR A 66 11.17 3.80 -8.21
N GLY A 67 10.31 2.83 -7.94
CA GLY A 67 9.33 2.29 -8.86
C GLY A 67 8.40 1.28 -8.19
N PRO A 68 7.39 0.80 -8.93
CA PRO A 68 6.49 -0.23 -8.42
C PRO A 68 7.23 -1.56 -8.24
N GLY A 69 6.77 -2.36 -7.29
CA GLY A 69 7.33 -3.68 -7.01
C GLY A 69 7.24 -4.06 -5.54
N THR A 70 7.60 -5.31 -5.25
CA THR A 70 7.57 -5.88 -3.91
C THR A 70 8.85 -5.56 -3.14
N ALA A 71 8.70 -5.15 -1.89
CA ALA A 71 9.78 -4.89 -0.95
C ALA A 71 9.52 -5.61 0.38
N THR A 72 10.56 -6.05 1.08
CA THR A 72 10.42 -6.66 2.40
C THR A 72 10.37 -5.59 3.49
N VAL A 73 9.53 -5.77 4.50
CA VAL A 73 9.46 -4.95 5.71
C VAL A 73 10.22 -5.66 6.83
N GLU A 74 11.24 -4.99 7.34
CA GLU A 74 12.10 -5.49 8.40
C GLU A 74 12.13 -4.49 9.57
N ILE A 75 12.18 -5.00 10.80
CA ILE A 75 12.22 -4.20 12.02
C ILE A 75 13.55 -4.41 12.72
N ALA A 76 14.14 -3.37 13.29
CA ALA A 76 15.24 -3.47 14.24
C ALA A 76 14.88 -2.75 15.54
N CYS A 77 14.97 -3.43 16.69
CA CYS A 77 14.71 -2.82 18.00
C CYS A 77 15.95 -2.13 18.61
N ASN A 78 17.14 -2.42 18.10
CA ASN A 78 18.42 -1.89 18.55
C ASN A 78 19.16 -1.05 17.49
N GLY A 79 18.51 -0.81 16.36
CA GLY A 79 19.05 -0.05 15.23
C GLY A 79 20.09 -0.80 14.38
N GLN A 80 20.31 -2.10 14.62
CA GLN A 80 21.32 -2.89 13.91
C GLN A 80 20.77 -4.24 13.43
N ASP A 81 20.12 -5.00 14.31
CA ASP A 81 19.67 -6.35 14.03
C ASP A 81 18.23 -6.32 13.48
N PHE A 82 18.11 -6.50 12.18
CA PHE A 82 16.83 -6.53 11.47
C PHE A 82 16.20 -7.92 11.48
N SER A 83 14.88 -7.96 11.63
CA SER A 83 14.08 -9.19 11.52
C SER A 83 14.21 -9.80 10.13
N THR A 84 14.20 -11.13 10.04
CA THR A 84 14.39 -11.86 8.77
C THR A 84 13.15 -12.61 8.29
N ASP A 85 11.96 -12.29 8.83
CA ASP A 85 10.69 -12.97 8.50
C ASP A 85 10.21 -12.72 7.05
N ARG A 86 10.81 -11.77 6.32
CA ARG A 86 10.52 -11.44 4.90
C ARG A 86 9.05 -11.12 4.62
N VAL A 87 8.40 -10.35 5.48
CA VAL A 87 7.04 -9.88 5.22
C VAL A 87 7.04 -8.86 4.08
N GLU A 88 6.19 -9.07 3.08
CA GLU A 88 6.20 -8.29 1.84
C GLU A 88 5.20 -7.11 1.87
N PHE A 89 5.66 -5.98 1.34
CA PHE A 89 4.88 -4.78 1.04
C PHE A 89 5.01 -4.45 -0.46
N GLU A 90 3.89 -4.22 -1.13
CA GLU A 90 3.85 -3.92 -2.57
C GLU A 90 3.73 -2.42 -2.82
N TYR A 91 4.74 -1.84 -3.47
CA TYR A 91 4.64 -0.48 -4.01
C TYR A 91 3.88 -0.51 -5.34
N VAL A 92 2.76 0.20 -5.39
CA VAL A 92 1.90 0.30 -6.58
C VAL A 92 2.08 1.63 -7.30
N ALA A 93 2.04 1.59 -8.63
CA ALA A 93 2.07 2.78 -9.46
C ALA A 93 0.84 3.66 -9.20
N PRO A 94 0.95 5.00 -9.31
CA PRO A 94 -0.22 5.85 -9.21
C PRO A 94 -1.18 5.56 -10.36
N VAL A 95 -2.47 5.57 -10.05
CA VAL A 95 -3.51 5.45 -11.08
C VAL A 95 -3.48 6.70 -11.96
N SER A 96 -3.44 6.50 -13.28
CA SER A 96 -3.62 7.58 -14.25
C SER A 96 -4.69 7.21 -15.26
N VAL A 97 -5.53 8.17 -15.63
CA VAL A 97 -6.57 7.99 -16.66
C VAL A 97 -6.14 8.74 -17.91
N THR A 98 -6.15 8.06 -19.06
CA THR A 98 -5.71 8.61 -20.34
C THR A 98 -6.87 8.87 -21.30
N ALA A 99 -7.89 8.00 -21.32
CA ALA A 99 -9.04 8.15 -22.20
C ALA A 99 -10.30 7.47 -21.64
N LEU A 100 -11.46 7.89 -22.15
CA LEU A 100 -12.77 7.32 -21.86
C LEU A 100 -13.44 6.91 -23.18
N GLU A 101 -14.04 5.73 -23.21
CA GLU A 101 -14.79 5.24 -24.37
C GLU A 101 -16.16 4.66 -23.95
N PRO A 102 -17.28 5.28 -24.37
CA PRO A 102 -17.37 6.55 -25.10
C PRO A 102 -17.00 7.75 -24.20
N PRO A 103 -16.53 8.88 -24.77
CA PRO A 103 -16.16 10.07 -23.99
C PRO A 103 -17.37 10.89 -23.50
N ASN A 104 -18.56 10.63 -24.02
CA ASN A 104 -19.80 11.31 -23.65
C ASN A 104 -20.96 10.32 -23.63
N GLY A 105 -21.96 10.59 -22.81
CA GLY A 105 -23.17 9.78 -22.66
C GLY A 105 -24.39 10.64 -22.30
N PRO A 106 -25.58 10.03 -22.24
CA PRO A 106 -26.80 10.70 -21.82
C PRO A 106 -26.73 11.11 -20.35
N GLU A 107 -27.39 12.23 -20.00
CA GLU A 107 -27.49 12.71 -18.61
C GLU A 107 -28.14 11.68 -17.68
N PHE A 108 -29.09 10.88 -18.18
CA PHE A 108 -29.74 9.81 -17.40
C PHE A 108 -28.84 8.60 -17.09
N GLY A 109 -27.58 8.59 -17.52
CA GLY A 109 -26.61 7.54 -17.23
C GLY A 109 -26.94 6.19 -17.87
N GLY A 110 -26.47 5.10 -17.25
CA GLY A 110 -26.73 3.71 -17.64
C GLY A 110 -25.87 3.18 -18.79
N VAL A 111 -24.95 3.99 -19.31
CA VAL A 111 -24.02 3.59 -20.38
C VAL A 111 -22.75 3.01 -19.79
N VAL A 112 -22.27 1.92 -20.38
CA VAL A 112 -20.97 1.33 -20.06
C VAL A 112 -19.87 2.25 -20.60
N VAL A 113 -18.94 2.64 -19.72
CA VAL A 113 -17.77 3.46 -20.01
C VAL A 113 -16.52 2.64 -19.73
N TYR A 114 -15.69 2.49 -20.75
CA TYR A 114 -14.35 1.95 -20.64
C TYR A 114 -13.38 3.07 -20.30
N VAL A 115 -12.62 2.90 -19.23
CA VAL A 115 -11.63 3.87 -18.76
C VAL A 115 -10.25 3.29 -19.03
N HIS A 116 -9.55 3.92 -19.97
CA HIS A 116 -8.17 3.59 -20.31
C HIS A 116 -7.22 4.38 -19.42
N GLY A 117 -6.11 3.76 -19.04
CA GLY A 117 -5.20 4.34 -18.08
C GLY A 117 -4.01 3.45 -17.76
N THR A 118 -3.41 3.69 -16.60
CA THR A 118 -2.34 2.86 -16.03
C THR A 118 -2.50 2.76 -14.51
N GLY A 119 -1.90 1.74 -13.92
CA GLY A 119 -1.87 1.56 -12.47
C GLY A 119 -3.19 1.07 -11.87
N PHE A 120 -4.13 0.60 -12.70
CA PHE A 120 -5.31 -0.09 -12.19
C PHE A 120 -4.91 -1.46 -11.62
N PHE A 121 -5.57 -1.85 -10.54
CA PHE A 121 -5.41 -3.15 -9.92
C PHE A 121 -6.75 -3.64 -9.40
N ASP A 122 -6.90 -4.96 -9.27
CA ASP A 122 -8.13 -5.56 -8.80
C ASP A 122 -8.32 -5.26 -7.31
N SER A 123 -9.37 -4.50 -7.00
CA SER A 123 -9.68 -4.07 -5.64
C SER A 123 -11.19 -3.91 -5.48
N PRO A 124 -11.78 -4.39 -4.36
CA PRO A 124 -13.19 -4.17 -4.07
C PRO A 124 -13.53 -2.69 -3.86
N HIS A 125 -12.52 -1.84 -3.66
CA HIS A 125 -12.67 -0.40 -3.49
C HIS A 125 -12.45 0.38 -4.79
N LEU A 126 -12.16 -0.28 -5.92
CA LEU A 126 -11.95 0.36 -7.21
C LEU A 126 -13.26 1.00 -7.69
N GLN A 127 -13.21 2.31 -7.99
CA GLN A 127 -14.38 3.11 -8.34
C GLN A 127 -14.05 4.11 -9.44
N CYS A 128 -15.02 4.36 -10.32
CA CYS A 128 -14.99 5.51 -11.21
C CYS A 128 -15.78 6.65 -10.59
N ARG A 129 -15.24 7.87 -10.71
CA ARG A 129 -15.91 9.09 -10.25
C ARG A 129 -16.30 9.97 -11.45
N PHE A 130 -17.59 10.23 -11.57
CA PHE A 130 -18.21 11.10 -12.57
C PHE A 130 -18.75 12.35 -11.86
N GLY A 131 -17.98 13.45 -11.89
CA GLY A 131 -18.29 14.63 -11.08
C GLY A 131 -18.26 14.30 -9.58
N GLU A 132 -19.42 14.42 -8.92
CA GLU A 132 -19.60 14.09 -7.50
C GLU A 132 -20.08 12.64 -7.28
N SER A 133 -20.49 11.94 -8.34
CA SER A 133 -21.04 10.58 -8.27
C SER A 133 -19.93 9.54 -8.42
N SER A 134 -19.87 8.57 -7.50
CA SER A 134 -18.95 7.43 -7.59
C SER A 134 -19.72 6.13 -7.83
N VAL A 135 -19.20 5.30 -8.72
CA VAL A 135 -19.74 3.97 -9.05
C VAL A 135 -18.64 2.93 -8.91
N SER A 136 -19.02 1.71 -8.54
CA SER A 136 -18.09 0.58 -8.53
C SER A 136 -17.53 0.35 -9.93
N ALA A 137 -16.22 0.18 -10.01
CA ALA A 137 -15.52 -0.18 -11.23
C ALA A 137 -15.28 -1.67 -11.28
N ARG A 138 -15.39 -2.25 -12.47
CA ARG A 138 -14.97 -3.61 -12.77
C ARG A 138 -13.56 -3.58 -13.34
N PHE A 139 -12.63 -4.20 -12.63
CA PHE A 139 -11.26 -4.37 -13.13
C PHE A 139 -11.27 -5.30 -14.36
N MET A 140 -10.62 -4.87 -15.44
CA MET A 140 -10.44 -5.69 -16.65
C MET A 140 -8.99 -6.09 -16.79
N GLU A 141 -8.08 -5.11 -16.78
CA GLU A 141 -6.63 -5.29 -16.86
C GLU A 141 -5.93 -4.03 -16.28
N PRO A 142 -4.60 -4.04 -16.07
CA PRO A 142 -3.89 -2.90 -15.47
C PRO A 142 -4.03 -1.55 -16.22
N THR A 143 -4.50 -1.60 -17.46
CA THR A 143 -4.69 -0.46 -18.37
C THR A 143 -6.16 -0.16 -18.71
N LEU A 144 -7.11 -0.96 -18.20
CA LEU A 144 -8.53 -0.84 -18.54
C LEU A 144 -9.42 -1.20 -17.35
N VAL A 145 -10.40 -0.33 -17.08
CA VAL A 145 -11.49 -0.62 -16.14
C VAL A 145 -12.83 -0.28 -16.80
N GLU A 146 -13.88 -0.98 -16.39
CA GLU A 146 -15.24 -0.78 -16.87
C GLU A 146 -16.11 -0.19 -15.76
N CYS A 147 -16.88 0.84 -16.09
CA CYS A 147 -17.80 1.51 -15.17
C CYS A 147 -19.13 1.79 -15.84
N ILE A 148 -20.22 1.86 -15.07
CA ILE A 148 -21.53 2.26 -15.58
C ILE A 148 -21.77 3.71 -15.17
N ALA A 149 -21.95 4.62 -16.13
CA ALA A 149 -22.17 6.02 -15.85
C ALA A 149 -23.44 6.21 -14.98
N PRO A 150 -23.37 6.96 -13.87
CA PRO A 150 -24.55 7.27 -13.06
C PRO A 150 -25.47 8.27 -13.78
N PRO A 151 -26.76 8.34 -13.41
CA PRO A 151 -27.66 9.44 -13.76
C PRO A 151 -27.27 10.77 -13.09
#